data_AF-A0A3C7W353-F1
#
_entry.id   AF-A0A3C7W353-F1
#
_cell.length_a   1.000
_cell.length_b   1.000
_cell.length_c   1.000
_cell.angle_alpha   90.00
_cell.angle_beta   90.00
_cell.angle_gamma   90.00
#
_symmetry.space_group_name_H-M   'P 1'
#
loop_
_entity.id
_entity.type
_entity.pdbx_description
1 polymer ?
#
loop_
_entity_poly.entity_id
_entity_poly.type
_entity_poly.pdbx_seq_one_letter_code
_entity_poly.pdbx_strand_id
1 'polypeptide(L)'
;PAEPAARYRNLLARRRGGEPVAYLVGERDFWSLSLRVTGATLVPRPDTETLVSWALELALPDEARVLDAGTGSGAIALALASERPRWRVTAVDRDPAALAVAAGNAQRLGLERVRFLVSDWFAALGGERFDLVVANPPYLAADDPHLAGP
;
A
#
# COMPACT_ATOMS: atom_id res chain seq x y z
N PRO A 1 2.34 35.19 -10.42
CA PRO A 1 2.40 34.25 -11.58
C PRO A 1 3.72 33.46 -11.78
N ALA A 2 4.81 33.76 -11.06
CA ALA A 2 6.10 33.05 -11.20
C ALA A 2 6.16 31.69 -10.47
N GLU A 3 5.34 31.52 -9.43
CA GLU A 3 5.36 30.36 -8.53
C GLU A 3 4.90 29.04 -9.18
N PRO A 4 3.85 29.00 -10.03
CA PRO A 4 3.46 27.77 -10.73
C PRO A 4 4.51 27.31 -11.74
N ALA A 5 5.17 28.24 -12.45
CA ALA A 5 6.21 27.92 -13.42
C ALA A 5 7.50 27.42 -12.76
N ALA A 6 7.84 27.93 -11.57
CA ALA A 6 8.96 27.42 -10.78
C ALA A 6 8.67 26.00 -10.26
N ARG A 7 7.46 25.76 -9.72
CA ARG A 7 7.02 24.44 -9.26
C ARG A 7 7.02 23.41 -10.39
N TYR A 8 6.48 23.77 -11.55
CA TYR A 8 6.46 22.90 -12.73
C TYR A 8 7.88 22.51 -13.19
N ARG A 9 8.81 23.48 -13.26
CA ARG A 9 10.21 23.19 -13.62
C ARG A 9 10.90 22.27 -12.61
N ASN A 10 10.62 22.41 -11.32
CA ASN A 10 11.15 21.50 -10.29
C ASN A 10 10.63 20.06 -10.48
N LEU A 11 9.32 19.88 -10.69
CA LEU A 11 8.73 18.56 -10.94
C LEU A 11 9.29 17.93 -12.23
N LEU A 12 9.48 18.71 -13.29
CA LEU A 12 10.14 18.25 -14.51
C LEU A 12 11.58 17.79 -14.27
N ALA A 13 12.36 18.54 -13.49
CA ALA A 13 13.74 18.18 -13.17
C ALA A 13 13.79 16.85 -12.40
N ARG A 14 12.93 16.67 -11.40
CA ARG A 14 12.78 15.41 -10.65
C ARG A 14 12.36 14.25 -11.54
N ARG A 15 11.38 14.45 -12.43
CA ARG A 15 10.96 13.42 -13.41
C ARG A 15 12.09 13.02 -14.35
N ARG A 16 12.88 13.99 -14.83
CA ARG A 16 14.06 13.75 -15.69
C ARG A 16 15.16 12.97 -14.96
N GLY A 17 15.23 13.07 -13.63
CA GLY A 17 16.10 12.27 -12.78
C GLY A 17 15.58 10.85 -12.48
N GLY A 18 14.53 10.40 -13.16
CA GLY A 18 14.00 9.03 -13.01
C GLY A 18 12.92 8.88 -11.93
N GLU A 19 12.57 9.94 -11.19
CA GLU A 19 11.57 9.83 -10.14
C GLU A 19 10.17 9.46 -10.71
N PRO A 20 9.50 8.43 -10.18
CA PRO A 20 8.16 8.04 -10.60
C PRO A 20 7.14 9.18 -10.48
N VAL A 21 6.27 9.32 -11.48
CA VAL A 21 5.22 10.37 -11.51
C VAL A 21 4.31 10.33 -10.29
N ALA A 22 4.01 9.14 -9.77
CA ALA A 22 3.17 8.98 -8.58
C ALA A 22 3.76 9.67 -7.34
N TYR A 23 5.09 9.71 -7.18
CA TYR A 23 5.73 10.43 -6.06
C TYR A 23 5.80 11.94 -6.30
N LEU A 24 5.79 12.37 -7.57
CA LEU A 24 5.69 13.79 -7.93
C LEU A 24 4.30 14.36 -7.66
N VAL A 25 3.26 13.56 -7.93
CA VAL A 25 1.85 13.90 -7.65
C VAL A 25 1.52 13.66 -6.18
N GLY A 26 2.18 12.69 -5.54
CA GLY A 26 1.98 12.30 -4.14
C GLY A 26 0.81 11.34 -3.93
N GLU A 27 0.12 10.94 -5.00
CA GLU A 27 -1.08 10.10 -4.96
C GLU A 27 -1.08 9.06 -6.09
N ARG A 28 -1.78 7.95 -5.85
CA ARG A 28 -1.97 6.83 -6.77
C ARG A 28 -3.34 6.22 -6.53
N ASP A 29 -4.12 6.10 -7.58
CA ASP A 29 -5.37 5.33 -7.52
C ASP A 29 -5.06 3.83 -7.51
N PHE A 30 -5.77 3.12 -6.63
CA PHE A 30 -5.74 1.68 -6.47
C PHE A 30 -7.12 1.21 -6.06
N TRP A 31 -7.71 0.28 -6.81
CA TRP A 31 -9.11 -0.06 -6.67
C TRP A 31 -10.00 1.20 -6.82
N SER A 32 -11.03 1.35 -5.98
CA SER A 32 -11.86 2.55 -5.87
C SER A 32 -11.24 3.65 -4.97
N LEU A 33 -9.99 3.49 -4.53
CA LEU A 33 -9.35 4.35 -3.54
C LEU A 33 -8.23 5.19 -4.18
N SER A 34 -8.27 6.51 -3.97
CA SER A 34 -7.10 7.36 -4.19
C SER A 34 -6.22 7.28 -2.95
N LEU A 35 -4.96 6.84 -3.07
CA LEU A 35 -4.01 6.64 -1.97
C LEU A 35 -2.85 7.62 -2.06
N ARG A 36 -2.47 8.24 -0.93
CA ARG A 36 -1.20 8.94 -0.82
C ARG A 36 -0.06 7.94 -0.88
N VAL A 37 0.97 8.29 -1.63
CA VAL A 37 2.20 7.50 -1.78
C VAL A 37 3.41 8.40 -1.60
N THR A 38 4.48 7.84 -1.04
CA THR A 38 5.75 8.55 -0.85
C THR A 38 6.91 7.63 -1.20
N GLY A 39 8.13 8.15 -1.19
CA GLY A 39 9.34 7.34 -1.38
C GLY A 39 9.53 6.24 -0.31
N ALA A 40 8.77 6.26 0.80
CA ALA A 40 8.77 5.20 1.80
C ALA A 40 7.92 3.98 1.41
N THR A 41 7.13 4.05 0.33
CA THR A 41 6.19 3.00 -0.06
C THR A 41 6.34 2.65 -1.53
N LEU A 42 6.19 1.37 -1.89
CA LEU A 42 6.04 0.98 -3.29
C LEU A 42 4.76 1.60 -3.86
N VAL A 43 4.82 2.14 -5.08
CA VAL A 43 3.62 2.61 -5.78
C VAL A 43 2.71 1.41 -6.09
N PRO A 44 1.44 1.41 -5.65
CA PRO A 44 0.50 0.33 -5.95
C PRO A 44 0.37 0.09 -7.46
N ARG A 45 0.50 -1.19 -7.86
CA ARG A 45 0.40 -1.63 -9.26
C ARG A 45 -1.01 -2.13 -9.56
N PRO A 46 -1.56 -1.90 -10.77
CA PRO A 46 -2.88 -2.40 -11.15
C PRO A 46 -3.00 -3.92 -11.03
N ASP A 47 -1.94 -4.66 -11.34
CA ASP A 47 -1.90 -6.12 -11.21
C ASP A 47 -2.16 -6.60 -9.77
N THR A 48 -1.89 -5.76 -8.76
CA THR A 48 -2.18 -6.06 -7.36
C THR A 48 -3.69 -6.01 -7.04
N GLU A 49 -4.51 -5.38 -7.89
CA GLU A 49 -5.97 -5.42 -7.76
C GLU A 49 -6.54 -6.83 -8.01
N THR A 50 -5.85 -7.65 -8.81
CA THR A 50 -6.22 -9.05 -9.01
C THR A 50 -6.17 -9.85 -7.70
N LEU A 51 -5.16 -9.58 -6.85
CA LEU A 51 -5.07 -10.21 -5.52
C LEU A 51 -6.24 -9.82 -4.63
N VAL A 52 -6.67 -8.55 -4.67
CA VAL A 52 -7.84 -8.06 -3.93
C VAL A 52 -9.10 -8.76 -4.43
N SER A 53 -9.31 -8.86 -5.74
CA SER A 53 -10.46 -9.57 -6.32
C SER A 53 -10.54 -11.02 -5.85
N TRP A 54 -9.43 -11.77 -5.95
CA TRP A 54 -9.40 -13.16 -5.49
C TRP A 54 -9.69 -13.30 -4.00
N ALA A 55 -9.15 -12.42 -3.17
CA ALA A 55 -9.45 -12.42 -1.74
C ALA A 55 -10.94 -12.20 -1.45
N LEU A 56 -11.61 -11.32 -2.20
CA LEU A 56 -13.03 -11.02 -2.03
C LEU A 56 -13.97 -12.13 -2.50
N GLU A 57 -13.51 -13.00 -3.40
CA GLU A 57 -14.23 -14.17 -3.92
C GLU A 57 -14.21 -15.38 -2.97
N LEU A 58 -13.29 -15.40 -2.00
CA LEU A 58 -13.21 -16.49 -1.02
C LEU A 58 -14.44 -16.51 -0.10
N ALA A 59 -14.99 -17.71 0.11
CA ALA A 59 -16.04 -17.95 1.10
C ALA A 59 -15.44 -17.95 2.51
N LEU A 60 -15.30 -16.77 3.10
CA LEU A 60 -14.79 -16.55 4.46
C LEU A 60 -15.92 -16.15 5.43
N PRO A 61 -15.70 -16.27 6.74
CA PRO A 61 -16.64 -15.77 7.73
C PRO A 61 -16.97 -14.28 7.54
N ASP A 62 -18.16 -13.90 7.95
CA ASP A 62 -18.66 -12.52 7.90
C ASP A 62 -17.74 -11.51 8.63
N GLU A 63 -17.11 -11.95 9.72
CA GLU A 63 -16.14 -11.17 10.51
C GLU A 63 -14.72 -11.71 10.39
N ALA A 64 -14.34 -12.16 9.18
CA ALA A 64 -13.03 -12.74 8.92
C ALA A 64 -11.88 -11.86 9.43
N ARG A 65 -10.90 -12.49 10.07
CA ARG A 65 -9.62 -11.89 10.46
C ARG A 65 -8.65 -12.00 9.30
N VAL A 66 -8.23 -10.86 8.77
CA VAL A 66 -7.36 -10.81 7.59
C VAL A 66 -6.05 -10.14 7.95
N LEU A 67 -4.94 -10.71 7.49
CA LEU A 67 -3.61 -10.12 7.60
C LEU A 67 -3.11 -9.69 6.22
N ASP A 68 -2.69 -8.44 6.08
CA ASP A 68 -1.89 -7.94 4.97
C ASP A 68 -0.42 -7.81 5.41
N ALA A 69 0.46 -8.66 4.88
CA ALA A 69 1.88 -8.70 5.24
C ALA A 69 2.74 -7.96 4.20
N GLY A 70 3.37 -6.87 4.64
CA GLY A 70 4.10 -5.94 3.77
C GLY A 70 3.16 -4.91 3.15
N THR A 71 2.34 -4.25 3.97
CA THR A 71 1.19 -3.44 3.51
C THR A 71 1.59 -2.18 2.72
N GLY A 72 2.83 -1.68 2.89
CA GLY A 72 3.30 -0.49 2.19
C GLY A 72 2.40 0.72 2.43
N SER A 73 1.76 1.24 1.38
CA SER A 73 0.84 2.37 1.47
C SER A 73 -0.56 2.00 2.01
N GLY A 74 -0.78 0.75 2.40
CA GLY A 74 -2.07 0.22 2.83
C GLY A 74 -2.98 -0.27 1.70
N ALA A 75 -2.45 -0.43 0.48
CA ALA A 75 -3.30 -0.60 -0.71
C ALA A 75 -4.25 -1.82 -0.62
N ILE A 76 -3.71 -2.99 -0.31
CA ILE A 76 -4.50 -4.22 -0.19
C ILE A 76 -5.39 -4.16 1.06
N ALA A 77 -4.81 -3.86 2.22
CA ALA A 77 -5.54 -3.77 3.48
C ALA A 77 -6.76 -2.82 3.42
N LEU A 78 -6.58 -1.62 2.85
CA LEU A 78 -7.63 -0.62 2.77
C LEU A 78 -8.71 -0.99 1.74
N ALA A 79 -8.33 -1.57 0.60
CA ALA A 79 -9.30 -2.06 -0.38
C ALA A 79 -10.16 -3.20 0.17
N LEU A 80 -9.55 -4.16 0.87
CA LEU A 80 -10.30 -5.23 1.54
C LEU A 80 -11.21 -4.69 2.63
N ALA A 81 -10.72 -3.74 3.44
CA ALA A 81 -11.54 -3.09 4.45
C ALA A 81 -12.73 -2.37 3.82
N SER A 82 -12.55 -1.58 2.76
CA SER A 82 -13.64 -0.82 2.13
C SER A 82 -14.75 -1.73 1.58
N GLU A 83 -14.39 -2.86 0.97
CA GLU A 83 -15.35 -3.80 0.37
C GLU A 83 -16.02 -4.72 1.41
N ARG A 84 -15.33 -5.00 2.53
CA ARG A 84 -15.82 -5.87 3.60
C ARG A 84 -15.82 -5.13 4.95
N PRO A 85 -16.85 -4.31 5.25
CA PRO A 85 -16.89 -3.48 6.45
C PRO A 85 -16.79 -4.24 7.77
N ARG A 86 -17.18 -5.52 7.79
CA ARG A 86 -17.14 -6.41 8.97
C ARG A 86 -15.84 -7.19 9.13
N TRP A 87 -14.97 -7.21 8.12
CA TRP A 87 -13.68 -7.89 8.23
C TRP A 87 -12.75 -7.14 9.18
N ARG A 88 -11.99 -7.91 9.97
CA ARG A 88 -11.02 -7.40 10.94
C ARG A 88 -9.63 -7.45 10.30
N VAL A 89 -9.28 -6.39 9.59
CA VAL A 89 -8.03 -6.29 8.84
C VAL A 89 -6.90 -5.81 9.75
N THR A 90 -5.82 -6.58 9.81
CA THR A 90 -4.52 -6.19 10.38
C THR A 90 -3.52 -6.06 9.24
N ALA A 91 -2.76 -4.98 9.24
CA ALA A 91 -1.78 -4.66 8.23
C ALA A 91 -0.42 -4.46 8.90
N VAL A 92 0.59 -5.16 8.41
CA VAL A 92 1.94 -5.10 8.96
C VAL A 92 2.95 -4.67 7.92
N ASP A 93 3.95 -3.94 8.37
CA ASP A 93 5.15 -3.63 7.60
C ASP A 93 6.36 -3.56 8.54
N ARG A 94 7.54 -3.83 8.02
CA ARG A 94 8.79 -3.68 8.76
C ARG A 94 9.21 -2.21 8.86
N ASP A 95 8.77 -1.39 7.91
CA ASP A 95 9.11 0.03 7.85
C ASP A 95 8.04 0.89 8.55
N PRO A 96 8.36 1.55 9.67
CA PRO A 96 7.45 2.47 10.34
C PRO A 96 7.00 3.64 9.45
N ALA A 97 7.83 4.08 8.50
CA ALA A 97 7.48 5.16 7.59
C ALA A 97 6.39 4.74 6.60
N ALA A 98 6.45 3.50 6.09
CA ALA A 98 5.40 2.93 5.27
C ALA A 98 4.07 2.85 6.04
N LEU A 99 4.10 2.36 7.29
CA LEU A 99 2.91 2.30 8.14
C LEU A 99 2.34 3.67 8.46
N ALA A 100 3.16 4.71 8.61
CA ALA A 100 2.67 6.08 8.77
C ALA A 100 1.89 6.55 7.53
N VAL A 101 2.36 6.21 6.31
CA VAL A 101 1.63 6.48 5.07
C VAL A 101 0.31 5.70 5.03
N ALA A 102 0.33 4.41 5.36
CA ALA A 102 -0.87 3.56 5.38
C ALA A 102 -1.93 4.05 6.38
N ALA A 103 -1.51 4.40 7.61
CA ALA A 103 -2.39 4.95 8.63
C ALA A 103 -2.96 6.32 8.21
N GLY A 104 -2.16 7.18 7.58
CA GLY A 104 -2.63 8.45 7.02
C GLY A 104 -3.66 8.26 5.90
N ASN A 105 -3.50 7.23 5.07
CA ASN A 105 -4.50 6.85 4.07
C ASN A 105 -5.78 6.34 4.72
N ALA A 106 -5.67 5.48 5.75
CA ALA A 106 -6.81 4.99 6.50
C ALA A 106 -7.65 6.14 7.07
N GLN A 107 -7.01 7.12 7.70
CA GLN A 107 -7.67 8.31 8.25
C GLN A 107 -8.37 9.13 7.16
N ARG A 108 -7.70 9.42 6.04
CA ARG A 108 -8.29 10.21 4.96
C ARG A 108 -9.51 9.52 4.32
N LEU A 109 -9.53 8.20 4.33
CA LEU A 109 -10.57 7.37 3.72
C LEU A 109 -11.67 6.92 4.69
N GLY A 110 -11.58 7.26 5.99
CA GLY A 110 -12.54 6.80 7.01
C GLY A 110 -12.47 5.30 7.29
N LEU A 111 -11.27 4.72 7.21
CA LEU A 111 -10.98 3.29 7.38
C LEU A 111 -10.09 3.03 8.61
N GLU A 112 -10.19 3.85 9.66
CA GLU A 112 -9.35 3.78 10.87
C GLU A 112 -9.53 2.49 11.68
N ARG A 113 -10.53 1.66 11.33
CA ARG A 113 -10.70 0.31 11.90
C ARG A 113 -9.59 -0.67 11.49
N VAL A 114 -8.83 -0.37 10.43
CA VAL A 114 -7.67 -1.20 10.04
C VAL A 114 -6.58 -1.05 11.10
N ARG A 115 -6.12 -2.17 11.64
CA ARG A 115 -5.05 -2.20 12.64
C ARG A 115 -3.70 -2.19 11.94
N PHE A 116 -2.86 -1.21 12.23
CA PHE A 116 -1.48 -1.14 11.73
C PHE A 116 -0.48 -1.53 12.82
N LEU A 117 0.50 -2.37 12.48
CA LEU A 117 1.51 -2.86 13.42
C LEU A 117 2.88 -2.99 12.74
N VAL A 118 3.92 -2.42 13.35
CA VAL A 118 5.31 -2.64 12.90
C VAL A 118 5.68 -4.09 13.20
N SER A 119 6.04 -4.85 12.16
CA SER A 119 6.42 -6.25 12.28
C SER A 119 7.36 -6.65 11.15
N ASP A 120 8.41 -7.41 11.47
CA ASP A 120 9.09 -8.21 10.46
C ASP A 120 8.26 -9.47 10.20
N TRP A 121 7.51 -9.44 9.10
CA TRP A 121 6.52 -10.48 8.77
C TRP A 121 5.59 -10.77 9.96
N PHE A 122 5.68 -11.96 10.54
CA PHE A 122 4.78 -12.43 11.61
C PHE A 122 5.33 -12.19 13.03
N ALA A 123 6.54 -11.64 13.18
CA ALA A 123 7.26 -11.59 14.45
C ALA A 123 6.50 -10.88 15.58
N ALA A 124 5.76 -9.80 15.28
CA ALA A 124 5.03 -9.02 16.28
C ALA A 124 3.58 -9.49 16.50
N LEU A 125 3.11 -10.54 15.79
CA LEU A 125 1.69 -10.96 15.81
C LEU A 125 1.33 -11.86 17.00
N GLY A 126 2.29 -12.25 17.85
CA GLY A 126 2.00 -12.91 19.13
C GLY A 126 1.17 -14.21 19.04
N GLY A 127 1.23 -14.93 17.92
CA GLY A 127 0.46 -16.15 17.70
C GLY A 127 -1.01 -15.94 17.31
N GLU A 128 -1.42 -14.71 16.96
CA GLU A 128 -2.73 -14.45 16.38
C GLU A 128 -3.01 -15.35 15.16
N ARG A 129 -4.29 -15.67 14.94
CA ARG A 129 -4.76 -16.49 13.83
C ARG A 129 -5.62 -15.64 12.91
N PHE A 130 -5.50 -15.91 11.62
CA PHE A 130 -6.19 -15.21 10.55
C PHE A 130 -6.89 -16.22 9.65
N ASP A 131 -8.09 -15.87 9.20
CA ASP A 131 -8.85 -16.64 8.21
C ASP A 131 -8.23 -16.48 6.81
N LEU A 132 -7.54 -15.35 6.58
CA LEU A 132 -6.84 -15.04 5.35
C LEU A 132 -5.53 -14.28 5.64
N VAL A 133 -4.45 -14.68 4.96
CA VAL A 133 -3.21 -13.92 4.89
C VAL A 133 -2.95 -13.58 3.42
N VAL A 134 -2.78 -12.29 3.14
CA VAL A 134 -2.41 -11.76 1.83
C VAL A 134 -1.07 -11.03 1.94
N ALA A 135 -0.30 -11.06 0.86
CA ALA A 135 0.97 -10.34 0.78
C ALA A 135 1.28 -10.05 -0.69
N ASN A 136 1.87 -8.90 -0.95
CA ASN A 136 2.57 -8.62 -2.20
C ASN A 136 4.02 -8.27 -1.89
N PRO A 137 4.86 -9.27 -1.55
CA PRO A 137 6.23 -9.02 -1.12
C PRO A 137 7.11 -8.57 -2.28
N PRO A 138 8.28 -7.96 -2.00
CA PRO A 138 9.26 -7.68 -3.03
C PRO A 138 9.67 -8.98 -3.74
N TYR A 139 9.42 -9.04 -5.04
CA TYR A 139 9.63 -10.24 -5.88
C TYR A 139 10.78 -10.07 -6.89
N LEU A 140 11.41 -8.90 -6.94
CA LEU A 140 12.54 -8.66 -7.85
C LEU A 140 13.83 -9.20 -7.21
N ALA A 141 14.54 -10.04 -7.97
CA ALA A 141 15.87 -10.50 -7.58
C ALA A 141 16.82 -9.29 -7.49
N ALA A 142 17.76 -9.34 -6.53
CA ALA A 142 18.73 -8.25 -6.32
C ALA A 142 19.56 -7.90 -7.57
N ASP A 143 19.64 -8.84 -8.53
CA ASP A 143 20.46 -8.75 -9.74
C ASP A 143 19.64 -8.66 -11.05
N ASP A 144 18.36 -8.25 -10.99
CA ASP A 144 17.54 -8.13 -12.21
C ASP A 144 18.06 -6.98 -13.12
N PRO A 145 18.55 -7.27 -14.35
CA PRO A 145 19.06 -6.26 -15.26
C PRO A 145 18.02 -5.22 -15.70
N HIS A 146 16.73 -5.50 -15.51
CA HIS A 146 15.62 -4.60 -15.84
C HIS A 146 15.32 -3.57 -14.74
N LEU A 147 16.01 -3.61 -13.59
CA LEU A 147 15.95 -2.60 -12.53
C LEU A 147 16.82 -1.37 -12.81
N ALA A 148 17.78 -1.48 -13.72
CA ALA A 148 18.47 -0.32 -14.26
C ALA A 148 17.52 0.38 -15.25
N GLY A 149 16.69 1.29 -14.73
CA GLY A 149 16.12 2.32 -15.60
C GLY A 149 17.25 3.05 -16.34
N PRO A 150 17.00 3.57 -17.56
CA PRO A 150 18.00 4.32 -18.31
C PRO A 150 18.55 5.52 -17.54
#